data_AF-A0A2V8L682-F1
#
_entry.id   AF-A0A2V8L682-F1
#
_cell.length_a   1.000
_cell.length_b   1.000
_cell.length_c   1.000
_cell.angle_alpha   90.00
_cell.angle_beta   90.00
_cell.angle_gamma   90.00
#
_symmetry.space_group_name_H-M   'P 1'
#
loop_
_entity.id
_entity.type
_entity.pdbx_description
1 polymer ?
#
loop_
_entity_poly.entity_id
_entity_poly.type
_entity_poly.pdbx_seq_one_letter_code
_entity_poly.pdbx_strand_id
1 'polypeptide(L)' 'MRRKGLGRHLLEATEGEAKKRGCKFAELETFSFQALEFYQKKGYTVFHELDQIAGEHRWYFLKKNLN' A
#
# COMPACT_ATOMS: atom_id res chain seq x y z
N MET A 1 -2.27 19.16 4.63
CA MET A 1 -1.19 18.27 5.09
C MET A 1 -0.76 17.21 4.06
N ARG A 2 -1.59 16.85 3.07
CA ARG A 2 -1.19 16.00 1.93
C ARG A 2 -0.12 16.71 1.07
N ARG A 3 0.64 15.94 0.27
CA ARG A 3 1.69 16.41 -0.67
C ARG A 3 2.98 16.98 -0.05
N LYS A 4 3.21 16.78 1.26
CA LYS A 4 4.49 17.12 1.93
C LYS A 4 5.49 15.95 1.99
N GLY A 5 5.26 14.87 1.24
CA GLY A 5 6.15 13.70 1.22
C GLY A 5 6.10 12.80 2.45
N LEU A 6 5.36 13.15 3.51
CA LEU A 6 5.34 12.38 4.78
C LEU A 6 4.92 10.92 4.60
N GLY A 7 3.88 10.64 3.80
CA GLY A 7 3.45 9.26 3.54
C GLY A 7 4.51 8.42 2.85
N ARG A 8 5.30 9.03 1.95
CA ARG A 8 6.45 8.38 1.32
C ARG A 8 7.52 8.06 2.36
N HIS A 9 7.86 9.02 3.22
CA HIS A 9 8.91 8.85 4.22
C HIS A 9 8.57 7.73 5.22
N LEU A 10 7.33 7.71 5.72
CA LEU A 10 6.87 6.67 6.65
C LEU A 10 6.89 5.27 6.00
N LEU A 11 6.42 5.17 4.76
CA LEU A 11 6.41 3.90 4.03
C LEU A 11 7.83 3.39 3.80
N GLU A 12 8.73 4.24 3.32
CA GLU A 12 10.14 3.88 3.04
C GLU A 12 10.90 3.51 4.33
N ALA A 13 10.67 4.22 5.44
CA ALA A 13 11.26 3.88 6.74
C ALA A 13 10.77 2.52 7.25
N THR A 14 9.46 2.26 7.15
CA THR A 14 8.86 1.00 7.61
C THR A 14 9.33 -0.18 6.76
N GLU A 15 9.34 -0.04 5.43
CA GLU A 15 9.86 -1.06 4.52
C GLU A 15 11.35 -1.33 4.75
N GLY A 16 12.15 -0.29 4.99
CA GLY A 16 13.57 -0.43 5.31
C GLY A 16 13.82 -1.25 6.57
N GLU A 17 13.03 -1.03 7.62
CA GLU A 17 13.11 -1.82 8.85
C GLU A 17 12.63 -3.27 8.64
N ALA A 18 11.53 -3.47 7.90
CA ALA A 18 11.04 -4.80 7.57
C ALA A 18 12.11 -5.62 6.81
N LYS A 19 12.81 -5.00 5.85
CA LYS A 19 13.93 -5.64 5.13
C LYS A 19 15.04 -6.09 6.07
N LYS A 20 15.44 -5.24 7.03
CA LYS A 20 16.48 -5.59 8.04
C LYS A 20 16.09 -6.79 8.90
N ARG A 21 14.78 -6.95 9.16
CA ARG A 21 14.22 -8.09 9.91
C ARG A 21 14.05 -9.36 9.07
N GLY A 22 14.44 -9.32 7.79
CA GLY A 22 14.28 -10.45 6.88
C GLY A 22 12.86 -10.66 6.35
N CYS A 23 11.96 -9.67 6.52
CA CYS A 23 10.62 -9.73 5.95
C CYS A 23 10.70 -9.81 4.42
N LYS A 24 9.91 -10.71 3.85
CA LYS A 24 9.92 -10.99 2.40
C LYS A 24 8.90 -10.17 1.64
N PHE A 25 7.83 -9.74 2.32
CA PHE A 25 6.73 -9.02 1.72
C PHE A 25 6.21 -7.95 2.68
N ALA A 26 5.63 -6.90 2.10
CA ALA A 26 4.72 -5.98 2.78
C ALA A 26 3.33 -6.14 2.18
N GLU A 27 2.32 -6.16 3.03
CA GLU A 27 0.92 -6.24 2.64
C GLU A 27 0.12 -5.11 3.30
N LEU A 28 -0.84 -4.56 2.57
CA LEU A 28 -1.71 -3.50 3.05
C LEU A 28 -3.03 -3.50 2.30
N GLU A 29 -3.94 -2.68 2.80
CA GLU A 29 -5.25 -2.48 2.22
C GLU A 29 -5.54 -1.00 1.98
N THR A 30 -6.31 -0.70 0.94
CA THR A 30 -6.77 0.65 0.63
C THR A 30 -8.12 0.61 -0.07
N PHE A 31 -8.99 1.57 0.20
CA PHE A 31 -10.22 1.79 -0.56
C PHE A 31 -9.97 2.64 -1.82
N SER A 32 -10.93 2.61 -2.76
CA SER A 32 -10.91 3.40 -4.00
C SER A 32 -10.87 4.91 -3.78
N PHE A 33 -11.46 5.41 -2.70
CA PHE A 33 -11.40 6.83 -2.31
C PHE A 33 -10.11 7.20 -1.55
N GLN A 34 -9.25 6.22 -1.26
CA GLN A 34 -7.97 6.43 -0.58
C GLN A 34 -6.82 6.53 -1.60
N ALA A 35 -5.73 5.78 -1.40
CA ALA A 35 -4.42 6.06 -2.00
C ALA A 35 -3.90 4.91 -2.86
N LEU A 36 -4.76 4.25 -3.65
CA LEU A 36 -4.38 3.11 -4.49
C LEU A 36 -3.18 3.43 -5.38
N GLU A 37 -3.27 4.49 -6.18
CA GLU A 37 -2.20 4.89 -7.09
C GLU A 37 -0.89 5.20 -6.36
N PHE A 38 -0.96 5.72 -5.13
CA PHE A 38 0.23 6.03 -4.35
C PHE A 38 1.01 4.76 -4.02
N TYR A 39 0.32 3.69 -3.61
CA TYR A 39 0.96 2.41 -3.32
C TYR A 39 1.44 1.70 -4.59
N GLN A 40 0.67 1.76 -5.69
CA GLN A 40 1.10 1.22 -6.98
C GLN A 40 2.38 1.90 -7.49
N LYS A 41 2.47 3.24 -7.40
CA LYS A 41 3.69 4.01 -7.71
C LYS A 41 4.88 3.65 -6.80
N LYS A 42 4.64 2.98 -5.67
CA LYS A 42 5.67 2.48 -4.73
C LYS A 42 6.01 1.01 -4.92
N GLY A 43 5.50 0.38 -5.98
CA GLY A 43 5.82 -0.99 -6.37
C GLY A 43 4.95 -2.05 -5.70
N TYR A 44 3.81 -1.66 -5.12
CA TYR A 44 2.80 -2.61 -4.69
C TYR A 44 1.93 -3.05 -5.86
N THR A 45 1.53 -4.31 -5.87
CA THR A 45 0.59 -4.89 -6.84
C THR A 45 -0.68 -5.34 -6.12
N VAL A 46 -1.83 -5.12 -6.74
CA VAL A 46 -3.11 -5.65 -6.25
C VAL A 46 -3.12 -7.16 -6.46
N PHE A 47 -3.45 -7.91 -5.41
CA PHE A 47 -3.63 -9.37 -5.49
C PHE A 47 -5.06 -9.80 -5.18
N HIS A 48 -5.86 -8.94 -4.57
CA HIS A 48 -7.27 -9.16 -4.33
C HIS A 48 -8.03 -7.82 -4.34
N GLU A 49 -9.28 -7.85 -4.78
CA GLU A 49 -10.18 -6.71 -4.73
C GLU A 49 -11.60 -7.16 -4.41
N LEU A 50 -12.33 -6.31 -3.68
CA LEU A 50 -13.74 -6.46 -3.38
C LEU A 50 -14.50 -5.24 -3.89
N ASP A 51 -15.49 -5.47 -4.73
CA ASP A 51 -16.39 -4.45 -5.27
C ASP A 51 -17.58 -4.19 -4.33
N GLN A 52 -18.32 -3.11 -4.61
CA GLN A 52 -19.60 -2.77 -3.98
C GLN A 52 -19.51 -2.57 -2.45
N ILE A 53 -18.33 -2.19 -1.94
CA ILE A 53 -18.20 -1.78 -0.54
C ILE A 53 -18.96 -0.47 -0.35
N ALA A 54 -19.91 -0.48 0.59
CA ALA A 54 -20.87 0.61 0.77
C ALA A 54 -21.63 0.99 -0.52
N GLY A 55 -21.76 0.06 -1.48
CA GLY A 55 -22.49 0.25 -2.74
C GLY A 55 -21.75 1.00 -3.86
N GLU A 56 -20.60 1.61 -3.60
CA GLU A 56 -19.89 2.42 -4.61
C GLU A 56 -18.37 2.37 -4.56
N HIS A 57 -17.79 1.75 -3.53
CA HIS A 57 -16.34 1.71 -3.35
C HIS A 57 -15.76 0.32 -3.61
N ARG A 58 -14.46 0.29 -3.85
CA ARG A 58 -13.68 -0.94 -3.94
C ARG A 58 -12.67 -1.00 -2.81
N TRP A 59 -12.40 -2.18 -2.31
CA TRP A 59 -11.37 -2.46 -1.32
C TRP A 59 -10.27 -3.28 -1.98
N TYR A 60 -9.07 -2.74 -2.01
CA TYR A 60 -7.92 -3.35 -2.65
C TYR A 60 -6.96 -3.89 -1.60
N PHE A 61 -6.49 -5.10 -1.83
CA PHE A 61 -5.42 -5.74 -1.06
C PHE A 61 -4.17 -5.76 -1.92
N LEU A 62 -3.09 -5.21 -1.38
CA LEU A 62 -1.86 -4.95 -2.09
C LEU A 62 -0.69 -5.65 -1.43
N LYS A 63 0.24 -6.11 -2.26
CA LYS A 63 1.47 -6.77 -1.84
C LYS A 63 2.67 -6.17 -2.55
N LYS A 64 3.80 -6.09 -1.85
CA LYS A 64 5.11 -5.74 -2.42
C LYS A 64 6.16 -6.75 -1.96
N ASN A 65 7.00 -7.19 -2.88
CA ASN A 65 8.20 -7.96 -2.54
C ASN A 65 9.25 -7.03 -1.94
N LEU A 66 9.80 -7.40 -0.78
CA LEU A 66 10.81 -6.62 -0.06
C LEU A 66 12.23 -7.14 -0.25
N ASN A 67 12.41 -8.30 -0.88
CA ASN A 67 13.74 -8.81 -1.20
C ASN A 67 14.48 -7.92 -2.21
#